data_AF-A0A4Y2QRJ8-F1
#
_entry.id   AF-A0A4Y2QRJ8-F1
#
_cell.length_a   1.000
_cell.length_b   1.000
_cell.length_c   1.000
_cell.angle_alpha   90.00
_cell.angle_beta   90.00
_cell.angle_gamma   90.00
#
_symmetry.space_group_name_H-M   'P 1'
#
loop_
_entity.id
_entity.type
_entity.pdbx_description
1 polymer ?
#
loop_
_entity_poly.entity_id
_entity_poly.type
_entity_poly.pdbx_seq_one_letter_code
_entity_poly.pdbx_strand_id
1 'polypeptide(L)'
;RQALELIIKWGCDGSQQSRFKQAFQNIGDSDANIFQTSCVPIKLNANVHEKKKTIWQNPTPSSTRFCRPIRIRFVHETPDIINEEIRYIEDQINMLNKTELPTEGGVLKIKLTVLLTMVDGKVYNAATGTTSTMKCYEYVYGLT
;
A
#
# COMPACT_ATOMS: atom_id res chain seq x y z
N ARG A 1 -26.13 14.41 5.94
CA ARG A 1 -24.68 14.71 6.12
C ARG A 1 -23.91 14.00 5.03
N GLN A 2 -23.04 14.69 4.29
CA GLN A 2 -22.21 14.05 3.27
C GLN A 2 -21.03 13.36 3.96
N ALA A 3 -20.84 12.07 3.69
CA ALA A 3 -19.68 11.31 4.15
C ALA A 3 -18.74 11.08 2.96
N LEU A 4 -17.46 11.42 3.11
CA LEU A 4 -16.46 11.18 2.08
C LEU A 4 -15.64 9.94 2.42
N GLU A 5 -15.34 9.17 1.38
CA GLU A 5 -14.48 7.97 1.44
C GLU A 5 -13.44 8.03 0.32
N LEU A 6 -12.16 8.06 0.68
CA LEU A 6 -11.05 7.91 -0.23
C LEU A 6 -10.57 6.46 -0.22
N ILE A 7 -10.64 5.80 -1.38
CA ILE A 7 -10.12 4.45 -1.59
C ILE A 7 -8.68 4.57 -2.08
N ILE A 8 -7.78 3.89 -1.38
CA ILE A 8 -6.34 3.84 -1.65
C ILE A 8 -5.97 2.38 -1.83
N LYS A 9 -5.21 2.05 -2.87
CA LYS A 9 -4.51 0.77 -2.94
C LYS A 9 -3.07 0.94 -2.48
N TRP A 10 -2.49 -0.08 -1.89
CA TRP A 10 -1.08 -0.09 -1.50
C TRP A 10 -0.45 -1.46 -1.74
N GLY A 11 0.87 -1.49 -1.62
CA GLY A 11 1.67 -2.71 -1.63
C GLY A 11 3.14 -2.39 -1.42
N CYS A 12 3.96 -3.44 -1.48
CA CYS A 12 5.40 -3.37 -1.29
C CYS A 12 6.12 -4.16 -2.38
N ASP A 13 7.34 -3.74 -2.73
CA ASP A 13 8.16 -4.37 -3.76
C ASP A 13 9.65 -4.24 -3.45
N GLY A 14 10.42 -5.23 -3.91
CA GLY A 14 11.87 -5.32 -3.76
C GLY A 14 12.61 -5.05 -5.06
N SER A 15 13.71 -4.31 -5.00
CA SER A 15 14.58 -4.07 -6.15
C SER A 15 16.06 -4.15 -5.76
N GLN A 16 16.89 -4.55 -6.70
CA GLN A 16 18.34 -4.56 -6.56
C GLN A 16 18.93 -3.31 -7.23
N GLN A 17 19.96 -2.73 -6.64
CA GLN A 17 20.65 -1.57 -7.19
C GLN A 17 22.17 -1.66 -7.05
N SER A 18 22.87 -0.84 -7.84
CA SER A 18 24.30 -0.64 -7.71
C SER A 18 24.64 0.01 -6.36
N ARG A 19 25.66 -0.53 -5.68
CA ARG A 19 26.12 -0.01 -4.39
C ARG A 19 26.86 1.31 -4.57
N PHE A 20 26.61 2.25 -3.68
CA PHE A 20 27.46 3.43 -3.57
C PHE A 20 28.83 3.05 -2.97
N LYS A 21 29.86 3.82 -3.28
CA LYS A 21 31.21 3.63 -2.72
C LYS A 21 31.41 4.32 -1.37
N GLN A 22 30.33 4.85 -0.78
CA GLN A 22 30.37 5.50 0.52
C GLN A 22 30.38 4.43 1.62
N ALA A 23 31.21 4.64 2.65
CA ALA A 23 31.24 3.76 3.80
C ALA A 23 29.97 3.95 4.67
N PHE A 24 29.42 2.84 5.15
CA PHE A 24 28.37 2.84 6.16
C PHE A 24 28.95 2.96 7.57
N GLN A 25 28.13 3.41 8.52
CA GLN A 25 28.54 3.49 9.93
C GLN A 25 28.72 2.11 10.55
N ASN A 26 27.85 1.15 10.21
CA ASN A 26 27.93 -0.21 10.74
C ASN A 26 28.62 -1.14 9.74
N ILE A 27 29.40 -2.08 10.29
CA ILE A 27 30.03 -3.14 9.53
C ILE A 27 28.93 -4.14 9.12
N GLY A 28 28.71 -4.30 7.82
CA GLY A 28 27.73 -5.24 7.26
C GLY A 28 26.50 -4.60 6.61
N ASP A 29 26.28 -3.30 6.84
CA ASP A 29 25.22 -2.56 6.14
C ASP A 29 25.49 -2.50 4.64
N SER A 30 24.41 -2.55 3.85
CA SER A 30 24.49 -2.47 2.40
C SER A 30 23.25 -1.81 1.81
N ASP A 31 23.47 -0.96 0.82
CA ASP A 31 22.45 -0.36 -0.06
C ASP A 31 22.16 -1.19 -1.31
N ALA A 32 22.69 -2.41 -1.43
CA ALA A 32 22.54 -3.23 -2.64
C ALA A 32 21.08 -3.59 -2.98
N ASN A 33 20.20 -3.55 -1.98
CA ASN A 33 18.79 -3.88 -2.12
C ASN A 33 17.96 -2.74 -1.55
N ILE A 34 16.87 -2.40 -2.24
CA ILE A 34 15.83 -1.50 -1.76
C ILE A 34 14.56 -2.31 -1.63
N PHE A 35 13.85 -2.10 -0.52
CA PHE A 35 12.49 -2.55 -0.32
C PHE A 35 11.61 -1.33 -0.07
N GLN A 36 10.56 -1.16 -0.88
CA GLN A 36 9.73 0.03 -0.88
C GLN A 36 8.26 -0.33 -0.69
N THR A 37 7.60 0.36 0.25
CA THR A 37 6.15 0.35 0.43
C THR A 37 5.56 1.60 -0.19
N SER A 38 4.47 1.48 -0.94
CA SER A 38 3.84 2.60 -1.65
C SER A 38 2.32 2.47 -1.71
N CYS A 39 1.65 3.60 -1.91
CA CYS A 39 0.21 3.67 -2.10
C CYS A 39 -0.20 4.54 -3.29
N VAL A 40 -1.39 4.29 -3.82
CA VAL A 40 -1.99 5.03 -4.92
C VAL A 40 -3.44 5.35 -4.54
N PRO A 41 -3.84 6.63 -4.51
CA PRO A 41 -5.25 6.99 -4.37
C PRO A 41 -6.00 6.62 -5.66
N ILE A 42 -7.15 5.97 -5.52
CA ILE A 42 -7.92 5.39 -6.63
C ILE A 42 -9.19 6.18 -6.91
N LYS A 43 -10.05 6.35 -5.90
CA LYS A 43 -11.33 7.04 -6.05
C LYS A 43 -11.71 7.73 -4.75
N LEU A 44 -12.26 8.93 -4.88
CA LEU A 44 -12.92 9.66 -3.80
C LEU A 44 -14.42 9.62 -4.06
N ASN A 45 -15.16 9.11 -3.09
CA ASN A 45 -16.60 8.97 -3.15
C ASN A 45 -17.28 9.86 -2.12
N ALA A 46 -18.41 10.44 -2.49
CA ALA A 46 -19.34 11.09 -1.59
C ALA A 46 -20.58 10.21 -1.43
N ASN A 47 -21.01 10.00 -0.19
CA ASN A 47 -22.32 9.45 0.09
C ASN A 47 -23.32 10.59 0.25
N VAL A 48 -24.23 10.73 -0.72
CA VAL A 48 -25.27 11.76 -0.75
C VAL A 48 -26.62 11.04 -0.84
N HIS A 49 -27.45 11.19 0.19
CA HIS A 49 -28.78 10.55 0.27
C HIS A 49 -28.73 9.04 0.02
N GLU A 50 -27.79 8.36 0.68
CA GLU A 50 -27.56 6.90 0.59
C GLU A 50 -27.09 6.41 -0.79
N LYS A 51 -26.83 7.33 -1.73
CA LYS A 51 -26.23 7.02 -3.03
C LYS A 51 -24.75 7.38 -3.02
N LYS A 52 -23.92 6.39 -3.37
CA LYS A 52 -22.48 6.58 -3.57
C LYS A 52 -22.24 7.27 -4.91
N LYS A 53 -21.67 8.48 -4.87
CA LYS A 53 -21.26 9.25 -6.05
C LYS A 53 -19.75 9.41 -6.07
N THR A 54 -19.10 8.99 -7.15
CA THR A 54 -17.67 9.26 -7.37
C THR A 54 -17.50 10.74 -7.67
N ILE A 55 -16.70 11.44 -6.87
CA ILE A 55 -16.37 12.86 -7.07
C ILE A 55 -14.99 13.04 -7.71
N TRP A 56 -14.10 12.08 -7.53
CA TRP A 56 -12.81 12.04 -8.20
C TRP A 56 -12.38 10.59 -8.42
N GLN A 57 -11.75 10.34 -9.56
CA GLN A 57 -11.16 9.06 -9.90
C GLN A 57 -9.80 9.29 -10.53
N ASN A 58 -8.80 8.51 -10.10
CA ASN A 58 -7.49 8.53 -10.70
C ASN A 58 -7.59 8.08 -12.18
N PRO A 59 -7.24 8.93 -13.16
CA PRO A 59 -7.36 8.61 -14.57
C PRO A 59 -6.34 7.55 -15.02
N THR A 60 -5.23 7.42 -14.30
CA THR A 60 -4.13 6.50 -14.64
C THR A 60 -3.64 5.77 -13.37
N PRO A 61 -4.41 4.82 -12.82
CA PRO A 61 -4.13 4.18 -11.53
C PRO A 61 -2.90 3.26 -11.52
N SER A 62 -2.32 2.98 -12.69
CA SER A 62 -1.08 2.22 -12.84
C SER A 62 0.12 3.13 -13.19
N SER A 63 -0.06 4.44 -13.25
CA SER A 63 1.03 5.38 -13.52
C SER A 63 1.86 5.61 -12.26
N THR A 64 3.19 5.59 -12.42
CA THR A 64 4.16 5.94 -11.38
C THR A 64 3.92 7.36 -10.82
N ARG A 65 3.34 8.28 -11.60
CA ARG A 65 3.07 9.66 -11.18
C ARG A 65 2.14 9.78 -9.97
N PHE A 66 1.26 8.79 -9.77
CA PHE A 66 0.32 8.74 -8.65
C PHE A 66 0.75 7.73 -7.56
N CYS A 67 1.86 7.02 -7.76
CA CYS A 67 2.45 6.17 -6.75
C CYS A 67 3.19 7.04 -5.73
N ARG A 68 2.77 6.95 -4.47
CA ARG A 68 3.33 7.71 -3.36
C ARG A 68 4.08 6.75 -2.44
N PRO A 69 5.40 6.93 -2.24
CA PRO A 69 6.16 6.10 -1.31
C PRO A 69 5.70 6.39 0.12
N ILE A 70 5.52 5.32 0.90
CA ILE A 70 5.25 5.38 2.35
C ILE A 70 6.54 5.18 3.12
N ARG A 71 7.33 4.15 2.74
CA ARG A 71 8.57 3.78 3.42
C ARG A 71 9.54 3.14 2.44
N ILE A 72 10.83 3.42 2.61
CA ILE A 72 11.94 2.85 1.84
C ILE A 72 12.95 2.29 2.84
N ARG A 73 13.42 1.07 2.59
CA ARG A 73 14.39 0.34 3.43
C ARG A 73 15.52 -0.21 2.55
N PHE A 74 16.75 -0.23 3.07
CA PHE A 74 17.88 -0.88 2.41
C PHE A 74 18.03 -2.33 2.89
N VAL A 75 17.10 -3.19 2.46
CA VAL A 75 17.04 -4.59 2.87
C VAL A 75 16.66 -5.46 1.68
N HIS A 76 17.08 -6.73 1.70
CA HIS A 76 16.66 -7.69 0.69
C HIS A 76 15.21 -8.11 0.93
N GLU A 77 14.44 -8.23 -0.15
CA GLU A 77 13.08 -8.75 -0.11
C GLU A 77 13.10 -10.22 0.33
N THR A 78 12.51 -10.49 1.48
CA THR A 78 12.36 -11.84 2.04
C THR A 78 10.95 -12.00 2.61
N PRO A 79 10.43 -13.23 2.75
CA PRO A 79 9.10 -13.44 3.32
C PRO A 79 8.92 -12.81 4.71
N ASP A 80 9.96 -12.83 5.54
CA ASP A 80 9.93 -12.23 6.88
C ASP A 80 9.82 -10.71 6.81
N ILE A 81 10.60 -10.07 5.93
CA ILE A 81 10.54 -8.61 5.72
C ILE A 81 9.19 -8.18 5.13
N ILE A 82 8.64 -8.97 4.20
CA ILE A 82 7.31 -8.72 3.64
C ILE A 82 6.25 -8.79 4.73
N ASN A 83 6.25 -9.84 5.55
CA ASN A 83 5.26 -10.01 6.63
C ASN A 83 5.42 -8.96 7.73
N GLU A 84 6.65 -8.56 8.08
CA GLU A 84 6.92 -7.44 8.97
C GLU A 84 6.31 -6.14 8.43
N GLU A 85 6.53 -5.85 7.14
CA GLU A 85 6.04 -4.64 6.52
C GLU A 85 4.51 -4.63 6.37
N ILE A 86 3.89 -5.78 6.08
CA ILE A 86 2.44 -5.92 6.04
C ILE A 86 1.84 -5.60 7.40
N ARG A 87 2.35 -6.21 8.47
CA ARG A 87 1.91 -5.94 9.84
C ARG A 87 2.09 -4.47 10.21
N TYR A 88 3.25 -3.89 9.87
CA TYR A 88 3.53 -2.49 10.11
C TYR A 88 2.50 -1.55 9.48
N ILE A 89 2.09 -1.79 8.23
CA ILE A 89 1.08 -0.97 7.55
C ILE A 89 -0.32 -1.26 8.09
N GLU A 90 -0.67 -2.52 8.35
CA GLU A 90 -1.97 -2.89 8.92
C GLU A 90 -2.20 -2.27 10.31
N ASP A 91 -1.17 -2.25 11.16
CA ASP A 91 -1.22 -1.60 12.47
C ASP A 91 -1.48 -0.08 12.31
N GLN A 92 -0.83 0.56 11.33
CA GLN A 92 -1.10 1.97 11.02
C GLN A 92 -2.52 2.20 10.49
N ILE A 93 -3.05 1.29 9.67
CA ILE A 93 -4.43 1.33 9.17
C ILE A 93 -5.43 1.18 10.33
N ASN A 94 -5.13 0.34 11.31
CA ASN A 94 -5.99 0.16 12.49
C ASN A 94 -6.00 1.40 13.39
N MET A 95 -4.92 2.17 13.43
CA MET A 95 -4.80 3.42 14.19
C MET A 95 -5.24 4.67 13.41
N LEU A 96 -5.62 4.52 12.13
CA LEU A 96 -5.88 5.63 11.21
C LEU A 96 -7.21 6.32 11.54
N ASN A 97 -7.13 7.58 11.95
CA ASN A 97 -8.29 8.43 12.14
C ASN A 97 -8.75 9.06 10.82
N LYS A 98 -10.02 9.51 10.77
CA LYS A 98 -10.54 10.27 9.62
C LYS A 98 -9.71 11.52 9.41
N THR A 99 -9.34 11.80 8.17
CA THR A 99 -8.65 13.04 7.81
C THR A 99 -9.64 14.20 7.90
N GLU A 100 -9.31 15.20 8.70
CA GLU A 100 -10.11 16.42 8.85
C GLU A 100 -9.46 17.55 8.05
N LEU A 101 -10.22 18.12 7.10
CA LEU A 101 -9.77 19.23 6.26
C LEU A 101 -10.62 20.46 6.57
N PRO A 102 -10.01 21.58 7.01
CA PRO A 102 -10.74 22.83 7.16
C PRO A 102 -11.12 23.38 5.79
N THR A 103 -12.37 23.80 5.66
CA THR A 103 -12.93 24.45 4.46
C THR A 103 -13.70 25.68 4.88
N GLU A 104 -13.98 26.60 3.95
CA GLU A 104 -14.76 27.83 4.24
C GLU A 104 -16.14 27.53 4.85
N GLY A 105 -16.72 26.37 4.56
CA GLY A 105 -18.02 25.92 5.08
C GLY A 105 -17.94 25.00 6.31
N GLY A 106 -16.77 24.85 6.95
CA GLY A 106 -16.58 23.99 8.13
C GLY A 106 -15.52 22.90 7.94
N VAL A 107 -15.60 21.81 8.72
CA VAL A 107 -14.61 20.71 8.69
C VAL A 107 -15.13 19.53 7.86
N LEU A 108 -14.40 19.20 6.80
CA LEU A 108 -14.66 18.04 5.96
C LEU A 108 -13.94 16.82 6.54
N LYS A 109 -14.69 15.74 6.84
CA LYS A 109 -14.11 14.48 7.34
C LYS A 109 -14.06 13.43 6.23
N ILE A 110 -12.88 12.92 5.94
CA ILE A 110 -12.63 11.89 4.92
C ILE A 110 -12.25 10.59 5.61
N LYS A 111 -13.03 9.54 5.37
CA LYS A 111 -12.66 8.17 5.73
C LYS A 111 -11.64 7.66 4.72
N LEU A 112 -10.56 7.05 5.19
CA LEU A 112 -9.58 6.36 4.35
C LEU A 112 -9.89 4.86 4.36
N THR A 113 -10.01 4.27 3.17
CA THR A 113 -10.15 2.82 2.97
C THR A 113 -8.93 2.36 2.18
N VAL A 114 -8.05 1.61 2.83
CA VAL A 114 -6.70 1.26 2.31
C VAL A 114 -6.65 -0.25 2.03
N LEU A 115 -6.33 -0.64 0.80
CA LEU A 115 -6.45 -2.03 0.33
C LEU A 115 -5.11 -2.56 -0.21
N LEU A 116 -4.62 -3.68 0.35
CA LEU A 116 -3.43 -4.38 -0.13
C LEU A 116 -3.75 -5.10 -1.45
N THR A 117 -3.45 -4.46 -2.57
CA THR A 117 -3.74 -5.00 -3.92
C THR A 117 -2.62 -4.76 -4.92
N MET A 118 -1.60 -3.96 -4.57
CA MET A 118 -0.38 -3.82 -5.38
C MET A 118 0.65 -4.88 -4.97
N VAL A 119 0.27 -6.15 -5.09
CA VAL A 119 1.11 -7.28 -4.68
C VAL A 119 1.49 -8.11 -5.90
N ASP A 120 2.72 -8.59 -5.93
CA ASP A 120 3.15 -9.61 -6.88
C ASP A 120 2.91 -11.02 -6.30
N GLY A 121 3.24 -12.06 -7.06
CA GLY A 121 3.08 -13.44 -6.59
C GLY A 121 3.93 -13.77 -5.36
N LYS A 122 5.10 -13.14 -5.18
CA LYS A 122 5.98 -13.42 -4.03
C LYS A 122 5.41 -12.81 -2.76
N VAL A 123 4.98 -11.56 -2.82
CA VAL A 123 4.37 -10.83 -1.71
C VAL A 123 3.08 -11.52 -1.27
N TYR A 124 2.26 -11.94 -2.23
CA TYR A 124 1.03 -12.67 -1.93
C TYR A 124 1.30 -14.04 -1.29
N ASN A 125 2.31 -14.76 -1.78
CA ASN A 125 2.75 -16.04 -1.19
C ASN A 125 3.22 -15.86 0.25
N ALA A 126 4.05 -14.85 0.51
CA ALA A 126 4.54 -14.53 1.84
C ALA A 126 3.39 -14.18 2.79
N ALA A 127 2.44 -13.35 2.34
CA ALA A 127 1.28 -12.93 3.11
C ALA A 127 0.33 -14.08 3.46
N THR A 128 0.19 -15.07 2.57
CA THR A 128 -0.71 -16.23 2.75
C THR A 128 -0.01 -17.46 3.34
N GLY A 129 1.29 -17.39 3.61
CA GLY A 129 2.09 -18.52 4.10
C GLY A 129 2.25 -19.66 3.08
N THR A 130 2.07 -19.38 1.77
CA THR A 130 2.15 -20.40 0.73
C THR A 130 3.56 -20.48 0.13
N THR A 131 4.14 -21.68 0.11
CA THR A 131 5.55 -21.89 -0.24
C THR A 131 5.85 -21.90 -1.74
N SER A 132 4.85 -22.02 -2.62
CA SER A 132 5.08 -22.24 -4.06
C SER A 132 4.32 -21.24 -4.93
N THR A 133 5.03 -20.62 -5.88
CA THR A 133 4.47 -19.75 -6.93
C THR A 133 3.77 -20.52 -8.05
N MET A 134 3.79 -21.86 -8.04
CA MET A 134 3.19 -22.73 -9.06
C MET A 134 1.80 -23.28 -8.68
N LYS A 135 1.22 -22.83 -7.55
CA LYS A 135 -0.15 -23.20 -7.16
C LYS A 135 -1.11 -22.07 -7.53
N CYS A 136 -2.15 -22.38 -8.30
CA CYS A 136 -3.17 -21.40 -8.68
C CYS A 136 -4.11 -21.14 -7.50
N TYR A 137 -4.19 -19.90 -7.04
CA TYR A 137 -4.85 -19.51 -5.78
C TYR A 137 -6.36 -19.38 -5.86
N GLU A 138 -6.92 -18.97 -7.01
CA GLU A 138 -8.39 -18.86 -7.20
C GLU A 138 -9.11 -20.20 -6.95
N TYR A 139 -8.41 -21.33 -7.13
CA TYR A 139 -8.96 -22.67 -6.91
C TYR A 139 -8.89 -23.18 -5.46
N VAL A 140 -8.12 -22.54 -4.57
CA VAL A 140 -7.86 -23.07 -3.21
C VAL A 140 -8.87 -22.54 -2.17
N TYR A 141 -9.54 -21.41 -2.42
CA TYR A 141 -10.48 -20.80 -1.47
C TYR A 141 -11.89 -20.49 -2.03
N GLY A 142 -12.28 -21.06 -3.17
CA GLY A 142 -13.69 -21.18 -3.56
C GLY A 142 -14.49 -19.88 -3.58
N LEU A 143 -13.96 -18.81 -4.16
CA LEU A 143 -14.75 -17.63 -4.53
C LEU A 143 -15.32 -17.83 -5.94
N THR A 144 -16.39 -18.63 -6.02
CA THR A 144 -17.41 -18.59 -7.09
C THR A 144 -18.75 -18.29 -6.47
#